data_AF-A0A841KN62-F1
#
_entry.id   AF-A0A841KN62-F1
#
_cell.length_a   1.000
_cell.length_b   1.000
_cell.length_c   1.000
_cell.angle_alpha   90.00
_cell.angle_beta   90.00
_cell.angle_gamma   90.00
#
_symmetry.space_group_name_H-M   'P 1'
#
loop_
_entity.id
_entity.type
_entity.pdbx_description
1 polymer ?
#
loop_
_entity_poly.entity_id
_entity_poly.type
_entity_poly.pdbx_seq_one_letter_code
_entity_poly.pdbx_strand_id
1 'polypeptide(L)'
;MKTKYVVIIQCDIAHNRCSGFACTNSFYNREGKFENYEEDVQYLSFTCGGCCGKSVTAKLEHLSNKLRKKTDIKKDEVTIHLASCMTTDNYHYDRCPHVDYIKGIVAKRGFENVVEGSYVSKNASRKREEGVYKNY
;
A
#
# COMPACT_ATOMS: atom_id res chain seq x y z
N MET A 1 -0.69 4.61 -18.44
CA MET A 1 0.77 4.35 -18.62
C MET A 1 1.14 3.09 -17.86
N LYS A 2 2.19 2.39 -18.28
CA LYS A 2 2.65 1.14 -17.65
C LYS A 2 3.30 1.47 -16.29
N THR A 3 2.88 0.80 -15.22
CA THR A 3 3.53 0.90 -13.90
C THR A 3 4.94 0.33 -13.98
N LYS A 4 5.93 1.07 -13.49
CA LYS A 4 7.34 0.62 -13.36
C LYS A 4 7.79 0.46 -11.92
N TYR A 5 7.06 1.08 -10.98
CA TYR A 5 7.42 1.09 -9.58
C TYR A 5 6.18 0.98 -8.69
N VAL A 6 6.20 0.08 -7.73
CA VAL A 6 5.14 -0.08 -6.73
C VAL A 6 5.62 0.38 -5.36
N VAL A 7 4.84 1.19 -4.67
CA VAL A 7 5.14 1.63 -3.30
C VAL A 7 4.05 1.12 -2.37
N ILE A 8 4.42 0.26 -1.42
CA ILE A 8 3.47 -0.29 -0.45
C ILE A 8 3.57 0.50 0.86
N ILE A 9 2.53 1.27 1.16
CA ILE A 9 2.38 1.98 2.43
C ILE A 9 1.65 1.08 3.41
N GLN A 10 2.26 0.83 4.56
CA GLN A 10 1.75 -0.09 5.59
C GLN A 10 1.37 0.65 6.87
N CYS A 11 0.45 0.10 7.67
CA CYS A 11 0.12 0.63 8.98
C CYS A 11 1.30 0.45 9.94
N ASP A 12 1.75 1.54 10.56
CA ASP A 12 2.87 1.53 11.51
C ASP A 12 2.57 0.69 12.75
N ILE A 13 1.35 0.80 13.31
CA ILE A 13 0.91 0.03 14.46
C ILE A 13 0.84 -1.47 14.14
N ALA A 14 0.35 -1.83 12.95
CA ALA A 14 0.33 -3.23 12.52
C ALA A 14 1.74 -3.79 12.34
N HIS A 15 2.70 -2.95 11.91
CA HIS A 15 4.08 -3.34 11.68
C HIS A 15 4.88 -3.59 12.98
N ASN A 16 4.34 -3.23 14.15
CA ASN A 16 4.93 -3.63 15.45
C ASN A 16 4.94 -5.16 15.65
N ARG A 17 4.05 -5.88 14.97
CA ARG A 17 3.98 -7.35 14.98
C ARG A 17 4.11 -8.00 13.60
N CYS A 18 3.90 -7.22 12.54
CA CYS A 18 3.97 -7.68 11.16
C CYS A 18 5.35 -7.34 10.59
N SER A 19 6.07 -8.33 10.08
CA SER A 19 7.36 -8.13 9.40
C SER A 19 7.23 -7.59 7.97
N GLY A 20 6.01 -7.46 7.45
CA GLY A 20 5.75 -7.14 6.04
C GLY A 20 5.84 -8.34 5.08
N PHE A 21 6.24 -9.52 5.57
CA PHE A 21 6.49 -10.73 4.76
C PHE A 21 5.37 -11.04 3.76
N ALA A 22 4.10 -11.07 4.20
CA ALA A 22 3.00 -11.45 3.32
C ALA A 22 2.79 -10.46 2.15
N CYS A 23 3.00 -9.16 2.39
CA CYS A 23 2.92 -8.15 1.32
C CYS A 23 4.03 -8.36 0.30
N THR A 24 5.26 -8.58 0.78
CA THR A 24 6.43 -8.84 -0.06
C THR A 24 6.29 -10.14 -0.85
N ASN A 25 5.89 -11.22 -0.20
CA ASN A 25 5.71 -12.52 -0.84
C ASN A 25 4.64 -12.47 -1.94
N SER A 26 3.49 -11.85 -1.67
CA SER A 26 2.45 -11.69 -2.69
C SER A 26 2.85 -10.75 -3.83
N PHE A 27 3.71 -9.75 -3.57
CA PHE A 27 4.28 -8.96 -4.65
C PHE A 27 5.10 -9.85 -5.58
N TYR A 28 6.10 -10.57 -5.06
CA TYR A 28 6.98 -11.41 -5.88
C TYR A 28 6.26 -12.56 -6.58
N ASN A 29 5.25 -13.16 -5.94
CA ASN A 29 4.45 -14.22 -6.55
C ASN A 29 3.32 -13.71 -7.46
N ARG A 30 3.17 -12.38 -7.59
CA ARG A 30 2.09 -11.74 -8.37
C ARG A 30 0.69 -12.23 -7.97
N GLU A 31 0.42 -12.25 -6.66
CA GLU A 31 -0.85 -12.72 -6.10
C GLU A 31 -1.74 -11.57 -5.61
N GLY A 32 -3.06 -11.77 -5.66
CA GLY A 32 -4.03 -10.86 -5.07
C GLY A 32 -4.00 -9.49 -5.74
N LYS A 33 -3.66 -8.42 -5.00
CA LYS A 33 -3.64 -7.07 -5.56
C LYS A 33 -2.43 -6.81 -6.49
N PHE A 34 -1.58 -7.80 -6.75
CA PHE A 34 -0.38 -7.66 -7.58
C PHE A 34 -0.43 -8.44 -8.91
N GLU A 35 -1.54 -9.11 -9.23
CA GLU A 35 -1.68 -10.01 -10.40
C GLU A 35 -1.43 -9.33 -11.75
N ASN A 36 -1.71 -8.03 -11.86
CA ASN A 36 -1.61 -7.28 -13.12
C ASN A 36 -0.27 -6.54 -13.31
N TYR A 37 0.73 -6.78 -12.45
CA TYR A 37 2.04 -6.16 -12.60
C TYR A 37 3.01 -7.04 -13.37
N GLU A 38 3.73 -6.42 -14.30
CA GLU A 38 4.78 -7.07 -15.07
C GLU A 38 5.98 -7.48 -14.19
N GLU A 39 6.77 -8.45 -14.65
CA GLU A 39 7.88 -9.04 -13.87
C GLU A 39 8.99 -8.03 -13.54
N ASP A 40 9.22 -7.05 -14.40
CA ASP A 40 10.26 -6.02 -14.27
C ASP A 40 9.92 -4.90 -13.26
N VAL A 41 8.69 -4.87 -12.76
CA VAL A 41 8.24 -3.88 -11.79
C VAL A 41 9.01 -4.05 -10.48
N GLN A 42 9.64 -2.97 -10.04
CA GLN A 42 10.30 -2.89 -8.73
C GLN A 42 9.32 -2.44 -7.65
N TYR A 43 9.61 -2.76 -6.39
CA TYR A 43 8.83 -2.21 -5.29
C TYR A 43 9.68 -1.68 -4.13
N LEU A 44 9.07 -0.79 -3.37
CA LEU A 44 9.54 -0.27 -2.10
C LEU A 44 8.39 -0.32 -1.10
N SER A 45 8.68 -0.57 0.17
CA SER A 45 7.68 -0.45 1.24
C SER A 45 8.15 0.49 2.34
N PHE A 46 7.19 1.17 2.97
CA PHE A 46 7.41 1.92 4.20
C PHE A 46 6.10 2.06 4.99
N THR A 47 6.20 2.30 6.29
CA THR A 47 5.02 2.50 7.13
C THR A 47 4.42 3.91 6.99
N CYS A 48 3.16 4.11 7.40
CA CYS A 48 2.53 5.44 7.48
C CYS A 48 3.15 6.34 8.57
N GLY A 49 4.00 5.78 9.44
CA GLY A 49 4.70 6.47 10.53
C GLY A 49 3.78 6.95 11.66
N GLY A 50 2.81 6.12 12.03
CA GLY A 50 1.90 6.36 13.16
C GLY A 50 0.57 7.00 12.76
N CYS A 51 -0.34 7.16 13.73
CA CYS A 51 -1.61 7.85 13.52
C CYS A 51 -1.42 9.37 13.71
N CYS A 52 -1.83 10.22 12.76
CA CYS A 52 -2.79 10.01 11.66
C CYS A 52 -2.18 9.70 10.27
N GLY A 53 -0.91 9.31 10.17
CA GLY A 53 -0.25 9.02 8.89
C GLY A 53 0.39 10.24 8.22
N LYS A 54 0.48 11.37 8.94
CA LYS A 54 1.05 12.63 8.41
C LYS A 54 2.47 12.48 7.87
N SER A 55 3.25 11.53 8.40
CA SER A 55 4.63 11.25 7.98
C SER A 55 4.75 10.80 6.52
N VAL A 56 3.68 10.23 5.94
CA VAL A 56 3.60 9.83 4.52
C VAL A 56 4.01 10.98 3.61
N THR A 57 3.64 12.22 3.97
CA THR A 57 4.01 13.44 3.28
C THR A 57 5.53 13.55 3.04
N ALA A 58 6.32 13.41 4.10
CA ALA A 58 7.78 13.55 4.04
C ALA A 58 8.42 12.37 3.32
N LYS A 59 7.89 11.15 3.51
CA LYS A 59 8.36 9.94 2.83
C LYS A 59 8.15 10.02 1.31
N LEU A 60 6.98 10.48 0.86
CA LEU A 60 6.68 10.68 -0.56
C LEU A 60 7.47 11.84 -1.18
N GLU A 61 7.76 12.89 -0.42
CA GLU A 61 8.65 13.97 -0.86
C GLU A 61 10.09 13.47 -1.05
N HIS A 62 10.59 12.70 -0.08
CA HIS A 62 11.89 12.05 -0.19
C HIS A 62 11.93 11.10 -1.40
N LEU A 63 10.92 10.25 -1.58
CA LEU A 63 10.79 9.36 -2.75
C LEU A 63 10.82 10.16 -4.05
N SER A 64 10.01 11.21 -4.17
CA SER A 64 9.97 12.07 -5.37
C SER A 64 11.34 12.67 -5.70
N ASN A 65 12.08 13.08 -4.68
CA ASN A 65 13.44 13.60 -4.83
C ASN A 65 14.44 12.52 -5.25
N LYS A 66 14.29 11.28 -4.77
CA LYS A 66 15.16 10.15 -5.17
C LYS A 66 14.87 9.69 -6.59
N LEU A 67 13.60 9.51 -6.96
CA LEU A 67 13.19 9.15 -8.31
C LEU A 67 13.77 10.15 -9.32
N ARG A 68 13.54 11.46 -9.12
CA ARG A 68 14.06 12.52 -10.00
C ARG A 68 15.59 12.54 -10.13
N LYS A 69 16.33 12.21 -9.07
CA LYS A 69 17.80 12.33 -9.03
C LYS A 69 18.54 11.06 -9.46
N LYS A 70 17.87 9.91 -9.43
CA LYS A 70 18.52 8.59 -9.52
C LYS A 70 17.91 7.67 -10.59
N THR A 71 16.78 8.05 -11.18
CA THR A 71 16.04 7.22 -12.13
C THR A 71 15.33 8.11 -13.16
N ASP A 72 14.83 7.51 -14.24
CA ASP A 72 13.94 8.17 -15.21
C ASP A 72 12.44 7.94 -14.91
N ILE A 73 12.12 7.34 -13.76
CA ILE A 73 10.75 6.99 -13.38
C ILE A 73 9.98 8.26 -13.01
N LYS A 74 8.87 8.48 -13.72
CA LYS A 74 7.93 9.56 -13.45
C LYS A 74 6.85 9.11 -12.46
N LYS A 75 6.18 10.07 -11.81
CA LYS A 75 5.19 9.78 -10.74
C LYS A 75 3.96 9.02 -11.24
N ASP A 76 3.57 9.24 -12.48
CA ASP A 76 2.51 8.54 -13.21
C ASP A 76 2.88 7.08 -13.59
N GLU A 77 4.16 6.70 -13.48
CA GLU A 77 4.65 5.33 -13.61
C GLU A 77 4.80 4.64 -12.25
N VAL A 78 4.46 5.33 -11.15
CA VAL A 78 4.47 4.79 -9.79
C VAL A 78 3.05 4.47 -9.36
N THR A 79 2.83 3.28 -8.80
CA THR A 79 1.56 2.90 -8.17
C THR A 79 1.72 2.79 -6.66
N ILE A 80 0.90 3.53 -5.92
CA ILE A 80 0.88 3.52 -4.46
C ILE A 80 -0.16 2.50 -3.99
N HIS A 81 0.28 1.47 -3.30
CA HIS A 81 -0.58 0.55 -2.57
C HIS A 81 -0.76 1.03 -1.13
N LEU A 82 -2.00 1.23 -0.70
CA LEU A 82 -2.32 1.27 0.72
C LEU A 82 -2.60 -0.15 1.17
N ALA A 83 -1.68 -0.75 1.94
CA ALA A 83 -1.69 -2.17 2.23
C ALA A 83 -2.98 -2.64 2.94
N SER A 84 -3.27 -3.94 2.87
CA SER A 84 -4.49 -4.54 3.45
C SER A 84 -4.67 -4.23 4.93
N CYS A 85 -3.57 -4.03 5.67
CA CYS A 85 -3.60 -3.63 7.07
C CYS A 85 -4.20 -2.25 7.34
N MET A 86 -4.33 -1.41 6.30
CA MET A 86 -4.93 -0.07 6.37
C MET A 86 -6.33 -0.05 5.77
N THR A 87 -6.60 -0.91 4.79
CA THR A 87 -7.78 -0.80 3.92
C THR A 87 -8.86 -1.83 4.20
N THR A 88 -8.59 -2.83 5.05
CA THR A 88 -9.53 -3.92 5.30
C THR A 88 -9.83 -4.14 6.78
N ASP A 89 -11.05 -4.59 7.07
CA ASP A 89 -11.40 -5.18 8.36
C ASP A 89 -10.78 -6.57 8.49
N ASN A 90 -10.26 -6.89 9.68
CA ASN A 90 -9.69 -8.19 10.01
C ASN A 90 -9.68 -8.42 11.52
N TYR A 91 -9.26 -9.62 11.92
CA TYR A 91 -9.21 -10.06 13.32
C TYR A 91 -8.53 -9.08 14.29
N HIS A 92 -7.52 -8.33 13.84
CA HIS A 92 -6.69 -7.54 14.75
C HIS A 92 -7.06 -6.06 14.81
N TYR A 93 -7.71 -5.54 13.78
CA TYR A 93 -8.08 -4.13 13.66
C TYR A 93 -9.05 -3.95 12.50
N ASP A 94 -9.94 -2.96 12.62
CA ASP A 94 -10.80 -2.50 11.54
C ASP A 94 -9.99 -1.65 10.53
N ARG A 95 -10.62 -1.25 9.41
CA ARG A 95 -10.05 -0.34 8.42
C ARG A 95 -9.56 0.95 9.07
N CYS A 96 -8.43 1.48 8.59
CA CYS A 96 -7.83 2.68 9.12
C CYS A 96 -8.79 3.88 8.95
N PRO A 97 -9.11 4.62 10.02
CA PRO A 97 -10.00 5.79 9.93
C PRO A 97 -9.37 6.97 9.17
N HIS A 98 -8.07 6.93 8.91
CA HIS A 98 -7.33 7.98 8.19
C HIS A 98 -6.97 7.60 6.75
N VAL A 99 -7.51 6.49 6.22
CA VAL A 99 -7.15 6.02 4.88
C VAL A 99 -7.42 7.07 3.80
N ASP A 100 -8.57 7.74 3.84
CA ASP A 100 -8.92 8.77 2.85
C ASP A 100 -8.09 10.05 3.03
N TYR A 101 -7.74 10.41 4.27
CA TYR A 101 -6.78 11.47 4.54
C TYR A 101 -5.40 11.15 3.93
N ILE A 102 -4.93 9.92 4.05
CA ILE A 102 -3.66 9.46 3.48
C ILE A 102 -3.73 9.47 1.94
N LYS A 103 -4.84 9.03 1.33
CA LYS A 103 -5.04 9.19 -0.13
C LYS A 103 -4.95 10.66 -0.55
N GLY A 104 -5.53 11.57 0.23
CA GLY A 104 -5.41 13.02 -0.01
C GLY A 104 -3.97 13.51 0.03
N ILE A 105 -3.13 13.00 0.95
CA ILE A 105 -1.69 13.28 0.96
C ILE A 105 -1.01 12.76 -0.31
N VAL A 106 -1.32 11.51 -0.72
CA VAL A 106 -0.74 10.88 -1.90
C VAL A 106 -1.06 11.70 -3.16
N ALA A 107 -2.33 12.06 -3.35
CA ALA A 107 -2.79 12.90 -4.45
C ALA A 107 -2.13 14.29 -4.42
N LYS A 108 -2.07 14.96 -3.25
CA LYS A 108 -1.40 16.26 -3.09
C LYS A 108 0.10 16.21 -3.44
N ARG A 109 0.73 15.03 -3.33
CA ARG A 109 2.13 14.81 -3.71
C ARG A 109 2.30 14.44 -5.19
N GLY A 110 1.22 14.37 -5.96
CA GLY A 110 1.21 14.16 -7.41
C GLY A 110 1.40 12.69 -7.81
N PHE A 111 1.02 11.74 -6.94
CA PHE A 111 0.92 10.33 -7.28
C PHE A 111 -0.56 10.01 -7.51
N GLU A 112 -0.92 9.67 -8.75
CA GLU A 112 -2.31 9.51 -9.16
C GLU A 112 -2.78 8.05 -9.10
N ASN A 113 -1.89 7.09 -9.34
CA ASN A 113 -2.23 5.67 -9.30
C ASN A 113 -2.22 5.18 -7.84
N VAL A 114 -3.41 4.98 -7.27
CA VAL A 114 -3.57 4.46 -5.91
C VAL A 114 -4.43 3.19 -5.92
N VAL A 115 -3.93 2.13 -5.27
CA VAL A 115 -4.62 0.86 -5.11
C VAL A 115 -4.83 0.57 -3.64
N GLU A 116 -6.05 0.16 -3.27
CA GLU A 116 -6.34 -0.33 -1.92
C GLU A 116 -6.10 -1.84 -1.82
N GLY A 117 -5.26 -2.21 -0.86
CA GLY A 117 -4.90 -3.57 -0.54
C GLY A 117 -3.53 -3.99 -1.07
N SER A 118 -3.07 -5.12 -0.53
CA SER A 118 -1.84 -5.81 -0.94
C SER A 118 -2.09 -7.32 -0.87
N TYR A 119 -1.72 -7.95 0.24
CA TYR A 119 -1.96 -9.36 0.52
C TYR A 119 -3.46 -9.63 0.79
N VAL A 120 -4.00 -10.68 0.17
CA VAL A 120 -5.37 -11.13 0.38
C VAL A 120 -5.36 -12.45 1.17
N SER A 121 -5.79 -12.41 2.43
CA SER A 121 -5.90 -13.63 3.24
C SER A 121 -7.15 -14.43 2.88
N LYS A 122 -6.98 -15.72 2.56
CA LYS A 122 -8.10 -16.64 2.30
C LYS A 122 -9.08 -16.71 3.46
N ASN A 123 -8.58 -16.84 4.69
CA ASN A 123 -9.42 -16.90 5.89
C ASN A 123 -10.17 -15.58 6.13
N ALA A 124 -9.52 -14.42 5.95
CA ALA A 124 -10.20 -13.14 6.10
C ALA A 124 -11.24 -12.92 5.00
N SER A 125 -10.99 -13.41 3.78
CA SER A 125 -11.94 -13.31 2.66
C SER A 125 -13.19 -14.15 2.93
N ARG A 126 -13.03 -15.41 3.35
CA ARG A 126 -14.16 -16.25 3.80
C ARG A 126 -14.97 -15.58 4.90
N LYS A 127 -14.31 -14.99 5.91
CA LYS A 127 -15.01 -14.27 6.99
C LYS A 127 -15.77 -13.02 6.50
N ARG A 128 -15.33 -12.37 5.42
CA ARG A 128 -16.07 -11.27 4.78
C ARG A 128 -17.29 -11.79 4.02
N GLU A 129 -17.16 -12.90 3.32
CA GLU A 129 -18.28 -13.58 2.64
C GLU A 129 -19.34 -14.03 3.65
N GLU A 130 -18.93 -14.48 4.83
CA GLU A 130 -19.80 -14.84 5.96
C GLU A 130 -20.39 -13.62 6.70
N GLY A 131 -20.03 -12.39 6.33
CA GLY A 131 -20.50 -11.16 6.97
C GLY A 131 -19.90 -10.87 8.35
N VAL A 132 -18.87 -11.63 8.77
CA VAL A 132 -18.17 -11.45 10.05
C VAL A 132 -17.26 -10.22 10.00
N TYR A 133 -16.64 -9.95 8.85
CA TYR A 133 -15.83 -8.76 8.59
C TYR A 133 -16.49 -7.87 7.54
N LYS A 134 -16.32 -6.56 7.70
CA LYS A 134 -16.89 -5.58 6.77
C LYS A 134 -16.17 -5.60 5.41
N ASN A 135 -16.94 -5.37 4.36
CA ASN A 135 -16.44 -5.00 3.03
C ASN A 135 -16.48 -3.46 2.91
N TYR A 136 -15.42 -2.87 2.35
CA TYR A 136 -15.25 -1.44 2.17
C TYR A 136 -14.96 -1.11 0.71
#